data_AF-A0A536WBK0-F1
#
_entry.id   AF-A0A536WBK0-F1
#
_cell.length_a   1.000
_cell.length_b   1.000
_cell.length_c   1.000
_cell.angle_alpha   90.00
_cell.angle_beta   90.00
_cell.angle_gamma   90.00
#
_symmetry.space_group_name_H-M   'P 1'
#
loop_
_entity.id
_entity.type
_entity.pdbx_description
1 polymer ?
#
loop_
_entity_poly.entity_id
_entity_poly.type
_entity_poly.pdbx_seq_one_letter_code
_entity_poly.pdbx_strand_id
1 'polypeptide(L)'
;MANREALRELQARLAESWLVDLTEAGEVIPVPPISPVPLARAWFKGVANVRGNLYGISDFAAFLGAAPALASGEARLVLISETFRSGAALLVQRSLGLRNAE
;
A
#
# COMPACT_ATOMS: atom_id res chain seq x y z
N MET A 1 -11.50 -36.15 -7.89
CA MET A 1 -10.58 -35.14 -8.47
C MET A 1 -11.36 -34.17 -9.36
N ALA A 2 -12.06 -33.21 -8.76
CA ALA A 2 -12.24 -31.87 -9.34
C ALA A 2 -11.63 -30.91 -8.31
N ASN A 3 -10.44 -30.41 -8.61
CA ASN A 3 -9.54 -29.73 -7.67
C ASN A 3 -9.33 -28.29 -8.15
N ARG A 4 -10.44 -27.56 -8.22
CA ARG A 4 -10.63 -26.22 -8.80
C ARG A 4 -11.76 -25.44 -8.08
N GLU A 5 -12.08 -25.85 -6.85
CA GLU A 5 -12.28 -25.00 -5.65
C GLU A 5 -10.99 -24.19 -5.35
N ALA A 6 -9.90 -24.63 -5.97
CA ALA A 6 -8.80 -23.76 -6.34
C ALA A 6 -9.32 -22.47 -7.00
N LEU A 7 -8.82 -21.42 -6.35
CA LEU A 7 -8.21 -20.27 -6.99
C LEU A 7 -9.22 -19.24 -7.47
N ARG A 8 -10.31 -19.66 -8.12
CA ARG A 8 -11.25 -18.75 -8.77
C ARG A 8 -12.14 -17.95 -7.81
N GLU A 9 -12.51 -18.48 -6.64
CA GLU A 9 -13.24 -17.70 -5.61
C GLU A 9 -12.30 -16.91 -4.70
N LEU A 10 -11.17 -17.49 -4.31
CA LEU A 10 -10.26 -16.87 -3.36
C LEU A 10 -9.48 -15.70 -4.00
N GLN A 11 -9.17 -15.80 -5.30
CA GLN A 11 -8.76 -14.66 -6.10
C GLN A 11 -9.96 -13.84 -6.65
N ALA A 12 -11.20 -14.29 -6.68
CA ALA A 12 -12.28 -13.32 -6.96
C ALA A 12 -12.46 -12.32 -5.79
N ARG A 13 -12.12 -12.76 -4.56
CA ARG A 13 -11.75 -11.91 -3.40
C ARG A 13 -10.30 -11.38 -3.47
N LEU A 14 -9.63 -11.43 -4.63
CA LEU A 14 -8.46 -10.59 -4.93
C LEU A 14 -8.81 -9.20 -4.41
N ALA A 15 -8.08 -8.80 -3.36
CA ALA A 15 -8.01 -7.49 -2.75
C ALA A 15 -9.12 -6.51 -3.16
N GLU A 16 -9.98 -6.16 -2.20
CA GLU A 16 -10.78 -4.92 -2.30
C GLU A 16 -9.94 -3.84 -2.98
N SER A 17 -10.42 -3.39 -4.13
CA SER A 17 -9.73 -2.35 -4.89
C SER A 17 -10.17 -1.02 -4.33
N TRP A 18 -9.23 -0.34 -3.70
CA TRP A 18 -9.47 0.96 -3.11
C TRP A 18 -9.24 2.04 -4.15
N LEU A 19 -10.09 3.05 -4.10
CA LEU A 19 -9.89 4.31 -4.81
C LEU A 19 -9.47 5.35 -3.79
N VAL A 20 -8.53 6.18 -4.20
CA VAL A 20 -8.12 7.36 -3.47
C VAL A 20 -8.29 8.54 -4.41
N ASP A 21 -8.78 9.65 -3.89
CA ASP A 21 -8.83 10.89 -4.66
C ASP A 21 -7.40 11.31 -5.02
N LEU A 22 -7.16 11.65 -6.28
CA LEU A 22 -5.82 12.05 -6.75
C LEU A 22 -5.35 13.36 -6.14
N THR A 23 -6.26 14.19 -5.63
CA THR A 23 -5.90 15.40 -4.88
C THR A 23 -5.36 15.07 -3.49
N GLU A 24 -5.78 13.92 -2.93
CA GLU A 24 -5.34 13.41 -1.64
C GLU A 24 -4.15 12.44 -1.73
N ALA A 25 -4.00 11.75 -2.87
CA ALA A 25 -2.85 10.93 -3.19
C ALA A 25 -1.77 11.77 -3.90
N GLY A 26 -0.67 12.07 -3.20
CA GLY A 26 0.41 12.91 -3.75
C GLY A 26 1.17 12.25 -4.89
N GLU A 27 1.62 11.00 -4.71
CA GLU A 27 2.42 10.28 -5.71
C GLU A 27 2.35 8.76 -5.48
N VAL A 28 2.51 7.97 -6.55
CA VAL A 28 2.69 6.52 -6.47
C VAL A 28 4.09 6.15 -6.94
N ILE A 29 4.91 5.60 -6.05
CA ILE A 29 6.33 5.29 -6.31
C ILE A 29 6.68 3.82 -6.06
N PRO A 30 7.76 3.28 -6.66
CA PRO A 30 8.37 2.03 -6.20
C PRO A 30 8.76 2.11 -4.73
N VAL A 31 8.77 0.98 -4.03
CA VAL A 31 9.11 0.93 -2.59
C VAL A 31 10.62 1.15 -2.41
N PRO A 32 11.07 2.27 -1.81
CA PRO A 32 12.47 2.48 -1.45
C PRO A 32 12.86 1.63 -0.24
N PRO A 33 14.15 1.59 0.17
CA PRO A 33 14.55 0.97 1.42
C PRO A 33 13.78 1.53 2.62
N ILE A 34 13.19 0.63 3.42
CA ILE A 34 12.46 0.99 4.63
C ILE A 34 13.34 0.70 5.84
N SER A 35 13.52 1.70 6.69
CA SER A 35 14.18 1.57 8.00
C SER A 35 13.12 1.19 9.05
N PRO A 36 13.21 0.00 9.67
CA PRO A 36 12.22 -0.43 10.64
C PRO A 36 12.26 0.44 11.91
N VAL A 37 11.09 0.70 12.50
CA VAL A 37 10.98 1.42 13.77
C VAL A 37 10.69 0.42 14.90
N PRO A 38 11.57 0.30 15.92
CA PRO A 38 11.38 -0.62 17.02
C PRO A 38 10.09 -0.35 17.81
N LEU A 39 9.49 -1.40 18.35
CA LEU A 39 8.28 -1.34 19.21
C LEU A 39 7.04 -0.73 18.52
N ALA A 40 7.08 -0.50 17.21
CA ALA A 40 5.93 -0.08 16.45
C ALA A 40 4.95 -1.25 16.22
N ARG A 41 3.72 -0.91 15.84
CA ARG A 41 2.71 -1.89 15.42
C ARG A 41 3.20 -2.63 14.17
N ALA A 42 2.87 -3.92 14.03
CA ALA A 42 3.34 -4.75 12.92
C ALA A 42 2.94 -4.24 11.52
N TRP A 43 1.81 -3.52 11.42
CA TRP A 43 1.38 -2.86 10.19
C TRP A 43 2.20 -1.61 9.85
N PHE A 44 2.92 -1.02 10.81
CA PHE A 44 3.83 0.09 10.57
C PHE A 44 5.20 -0.47 10.17
N LYS A 45 5.50 -0.43 8.88
CA LYS A 45 6.71 -1.05 8.32
C LYS A 45 7.98 -0.29 8.65
N GLY A 46 7.86 0.98 9.02
CA GLY A 46 8.97 1.83 9.42
C GLY A 46 8.93 3.18 8.71
N VAL A 47 10.11 3.73 8.42
CA VAL A 47 10.26 5.01 7.74
C VAL A 47 11.09 4.86 6.47
N ALA A 48 10.82 5.68 5.47
CA ALA A 48 11.65 5.77 4.27
C ALA A 48 11.93 7.23 3.89
N ASN A 49 13.10 7.45 3.29
CA ASN A 49 13.43 8.73 2.68
C ASN A 49 12.97 8.74 1.22
N VAL A 50 12.14 9.72 0.87
CA VAL A 50 11.73 10.00 -0.50
C VAL A 50 12.19 11.41 -0.83
N ARG A 51 13.25 11.51 -1.64
CA ARG A 51 13.80 12.78 -2.16
C ARG A 51 14.08 13.82 -1.06
N GLY A 52 14.62 13.38 0.07
CA GLY A 52 14.96 14.24 1.22
C GLY A 52 13.87 14.36 2.28
N ASN A 53 12.66 13.86 2.01
CA ASN A 53 11.53 13.88 2.94
C ASN A 53 11.35 12.51 3.60
N LEU A 54 11.05 12.49 4.90
CA LEU A 54 10.77 11.26 5.63
C LEU A 54 9.28 10.93 5.58
N TYR A 55 8.98 9.68 5.25
CA TYR A 55 7.63 9.14 5.24
C TYR A 55 7.51 7.95 6.18
N GLY A 56 6.49 7.96 7.04
CA GLY A 56 6.05 6.81 7.82
C GLY A 56 5.25 5.85 6.96
N ILE A 57 5.68 4.60 6.89
CA ILE A 57 5.15 3.60 5.96
C ILE A 57 4.21 2.65 6.72
N SER A 58 2.94 2.66 6.34
CA SER A 58 1.95 1.70 6.83
C SER A 58 1.58 0.70 5.73
N ASP A 59 1.69 -0.60 6.01
CA ASP A 59 1.13 -1.64 5.15
C ASP A 59 -0.39 -1.53 5.22
N PHE A 60 -1.00 -1.13 4.11
CA PHE A 60 -2.41 -0.77 4.09
C PHE A 60 -3.32 -1.96 4.36
N ALA A 61 -2.99 -3.12 3.79
CA ALA A 61 -3.75 -4.34 4.02
C ALA A 61 -3.62 -4.79 5.48
N ALA A 62 -2.41 -4.80 6.05
CA ALA A 62 -2.20 -5.15 7.45
C ALA A 62 -2.85 -4.15 8.42
N PHE A 63 -2.87 -2.86 8.08
CA PHE A 63 -3.54 -1.82 8.85
C PHE A 63 -5.06 -2.05 8.93
N LEU A 64 -5.68 -2.51 7.84
CA LEU A 64 -7.08 -2.92 7.78
C LEU A 64 -7.36 -4.31 8.41
N GLY A 65 -6.34 -4.99 8.95
CA GLY A 65 -6.45 -6.32 9.54
C GLY A 65 -6.41 -7.48 8.53
N ALA A 66 -6.08 -7.20 7.27
CA ALA A 66 -5.86 -8.21 6.24
C ALA A 66 -4.39 -8.70 6.23
N ALA A 67 -4.10 -9.66 5.35
CA ALA A 67 -2.72 -10.13 5.16
C ALA A 67 -1.84 -9.00 4.57
N PRO A 68 -0.59 -8.84 5.04
CA PRO A 68 0.31 -7.79 4.56
C PRO A 68 0.64 -7.95 3.07
N ALA A 69 1.02 -6.84 2.45
CA ALA A 69 1.46 -6.83 1.07
C ALA A 69 2.69 -7.73 0.88
N LEU A 70 2.66 -8.56 -0.18
CA LEU A 70 3.81 -9.37 -0.55
C LEU A 70 4.94 -8.47 -1.03
N ALA A 71 6.17 -8.77 -0.61
CA ALA A 71 7.38 -8.14 -1.12
C ALA A 71 7.61 -8.58 -2.57
N SER A 72 6.96 -7.89 -3.51
CA SER A 72 7.06 -8.11 -4.95
C SER A 72 7.49 -6.84 -5.67
N GLY A 73 7.98 -6.97 -6.90
CA GLY A 73 8.28 -5.80 -7.75
C GLY A 73 7.04 -4.99 -8.15
N GLU A 74 5.83 -5.48 -7.86
CA GLU A 74 4.57 -4.78 -8.11
C GLU A 74 4.19 -3.83 -6.97
N ALA A 75 4.75 -4.03 -5.77
CA ALA A 75 4.43 -3.22 -4.61
C ALA A 75 4.76 -1.74 -4.85
N ARG A 76 3.90 -0.85 -4.34
CA ARG A 76 4.04 0.61 -4.48
C ARG A 76 3.80 1.29 -3.15
N LEU A 77 4.41 2.46 -2.98
CA LEU A 77 4.00 3.40 -1.96
C LEU A 77 3.09 4.45 -2.57
N VAL A 78 1.92 4.66 -1.98
CA VAL A 78 1.07 5.81 -2.22
C VAL A 78 1.42 6.85 -1.16
N LEU A 79 2.06 7.94 -1.57
CA LEU A 79 2.38 9.06 -0.68
C LEU A 79 1.10 9.86 -0.44
N ILE A 80 0.79 10.13 0.82
CA ILE A 80 -0.33 11.01 1.17
C ILE A 80 0.06 12.45 0.87
N SER A 81 -0.87 13.22 0.29
CA SER A 81 -0.68 14.61 -0.12
C SER A 81 -0.05 15.46 0.99
N GLU A 82 0.92 16.29 0.62
CA GLU A 82 1.60 17.21 1.55
C GLU A 82 0.64 18.20 2.22
N THR A 83 -0.55 18.40 1.65
CA THR A 83 -1.63 19.21 2.23
C THR A 83 -1.96 18.75 3.66
N PHE A 84 -1.86 17.44 3.93
CA PHE A 84 -2.11 16.87 5.26
C PHE A 84 -0.91 16.99 6.22
N ARG A 85 0.27 17.42 5.74
CA ARG A 85 1.54 17.56 6.49
C ARG A 85 1.89 16.37 7.39
N SER A 86 1.43 15.18 7.02
CA SER A 86 1.53 13.98 7.85
C SER A 86 2.83 13.21 7.63
N GLY A 87 3.47 13.37 6.46
CA GLY A 87 4.59 12.51 6.05
C GLY A 87 4.19 11.04 6.08
N ALA A 88 2.97 10.70 5.65
CA ALA A 88 2.47 9.34 5.66
C ALA A 88 2.51 8.72 4.26
N ALA A 89 2.76 7.42 4.19
CA ALA A 89 2.64 6.65 2.97
C ALA A 89 2.01 5.28 3.22
N LEU A 90 1.23 4.82 2.25
CA LEU A 90 0.56 3.53 2.26
C LEU A 90 1.30 2.57 1.34
N LEU A 91 1.78 1.46 1.89
CA LEU A 91 2.29 0.34 1.11
C LEU A 91 1.12 -0.48 0.60
N VAL A 92 1.03 -0.62 -0.73
CA VAL A 92 -0.01 -1.38 -1.45
C VAL A 92 0.64 -2.43 -2.35
N GLN A 93 -0.10 -3.52 -2.59
CA GLN A 93 0.41 -4.65 -3.37
C GLN A 93 0.67 -4.29 -4.84
N ARG A 94 -0.16 -3.42 -5.43
CA ARG A 94 0.01 -2.88 -6.78
C ARG A 94 -0.89 -1.66 -6.99
N SER A 95 -0.57 -0.83 -7.97
CA SER A 95 -1.47 0.19 -8.50
C SER A 95 -2.16 -0.34 -9.76
N LEU A 96 -3.47 -0.09 -9.89
CA LEU A 96 -4.27 -0.48 -11.06
C LEU A 96 -4.42 0.64 -12.10
N GLY A 97 -3.83 1.82 -11.83
CA GLY A 97 -3.97 3.00 -12.69
C GLY A 97 -5.12 3.92 -12.28
N LEU A 98 -5.43 4.88 -13.15
CA LEU A 98 -6.41 5.92 -12.91
C LEU A 98 -7.80 5.47 -13.35
N ARG A 99 -8.83 5.89 -12.59
CA ARG A 99 -10.23 5.67 -12.94
C ARG A 99 -10.98 6.99 -12.83
N ASN A 100 -11.81 7.30 -13.83
CA ASN A 100 -12.73 8.42 -13.75
C ASN A 100 -13.92 8.03 -12.87
N ALA A 101 -14.30 8.92 -11.95
CA ALA A 101 -15.61 8.85 -11.31
C ALA A 101 -16.62 9.42 -12.30
N GLU A 102 -17.45 8.57 -12.90
CA GLU A 102 -18.67 9.01 -13.58
C GLU A 102 -19.73 9.43 -12.56
#